data_AF-A0A5B7RH99-F1
#
_entry.id   AF-A0A5B7RH99-F1
#
_cell.length_a   1.000
_cell.length_b   1.000
_cell.length_c   1.000
_cell.angle_alpha   90.00
_cell.angle_beta   90.00
_cell.angle_gamma   90.00
#
_symmetry.space_group_name_H-M   'P 1'
#
loop_
_entity.id
_entity.type
_entity.pdbx_description
1 polymer ?
#
loop_
_entity_poly.entity_id
_entity_poly.type
_entity_poly.pdbx_seq_one_letter_code
_entity_poly.pdbx_strand_id
1 'polypeptide(L)'
;MTVPTRVRAALGVVRPLGWLLLGLGVLALAVASQTRWRELVVLGTACLLLLALCLPFLLGRTRVRVAIVLEPSRVVAGSSVSGGVDVTNASGRRMLPTLLELPVGAAVHRYGVPALAAGATSQESFTIRTERRGVIEVGPAVTRRGDAVGVFSRDSVWAEAQEVLVRPPLVPLDAMGAGLLRDLEGVETDAISQSDLAFHALREYVAGDDLRHVHWRSSAKAMGAGQQQLLVRQYLDTRRSHATVVVDDDLASWADDDELEIAMSVAASVLVRAIADEFEATFVCGPTASSGVDGNLALDAVCRASAGSVGLVGAARRAVDLAPDTSLLFLLTGAAAGLDPVLRAAAVFPPEVRRLALLVERGVRPGVSEVGGLSVLRLGDKDDLPALLRWSV
;
A
#
# COMPACT_ATOMS: atom_id res chain seq x y z
N MET A 1 2.72 -40.40 4.96
CA MET A 1 1.44 -40.78 4.31
C MET A 1 0.69 -39.52 3.94
N THR A 2 0.78 -39.12 2.68
CA THR A 2 0.08 -37.94 2.14
C THR A 2 -1.40 -38.27 2.03
N VAL A 3 -2.22 -37.71 2.93
CA VAL A 3 -3.68 -37.81 2.82
C VAL A 3 -4.07 -37.22 1.46
N PRO A 4 -4.74 -37.97 0.56
CA PRO A 4 -5.08 -37.50 -0.76
C PRO A 4 -5.92 -36.22 -0.65
N THR A 5 -5.63 -35.22 -1.49
CA THR A 5 -6.29 -33.90 -1.53
C THR A 5 -7.82 -33.96 -1.51
N ARG A 6 -8.39 -35.05 -2.06
CA ARG A 6 -9.83 -35.34 -2.02
C ARG A 6 -10.38 -35.65 -0.63
N VAL A 7 -9.61 -36.29 0.23
CA VAL A 7 -10.01 -36.59 1.62
C VAL A 7 -9.95 -35.32 2.46
N ARG A 8 -8.94 -34.45 2.30
CA ARG A 8 -8.94 -33.12 2.92
C ARG A 8 -10.11 -32.24 2.47
N ALA A 9 -10.42 -32.25 1.18
CA ALA A 9 -11.59 -31.54 0.65
C ALA A 9 -12.92 -32.10 1.18
N ALA A 10 -13.03 -33.41 1.39
CA ALA A 10 -14.20 -34.04 1.99
C ALA A 10 -14.33 -33.78 3.49
N LEU A 11 -13.21 -33.76 4.24
CA LEU A 11 -13.19 -33.44 5.67
C LEU A 11 -13.53 -31.96 5.94
N GLY A 12 -13.13 -31.05 5.04
CA GLY A 12 -13.46 -29.62 5.13
C GLY A 12 -14.94 -29.29 4.92
N VAL A 13 -15.73 -30.25 4.43
CA VAL A 13 -17.18 -30.10 4.24
C VAL A 13 -17.96 -30.39 5.52
N VAL A 14 -17.43 -31.21 6.43
CA VAL A 14 -18.10 -31.59 7.68
C VAL A 14 -17.82 -30.55 8.75
N ARG A 15 -18.87 -29.87 9.23
CA ARG A 15 -18.74 -28.90 10.33
C ARG A 15 -18.49 -29.60 11.67
N PRO A 16 -18.03 -28.89 12.72
CA PRO A 16 -17.83 -29.48 14.05
C PRO A 16 -19.05 -30.24 14.58
N LEU A 17 -20.26 -29.75 14.28
CA LEU A 17 -21.52 -30.40 14.63
C LEU A 17 -21.67 -31.78 13.96
N GLY A 18 -21.26 -31.93 12.70
CA GLY A 18 -21.32 -33.20 11.99
C GLY A 18 -20.40 -34.26 12.59
N TRP A 19 -19.20 -33.85 13.05
CA TRP A 19 -18.30 -34.74 13.79
C TRP A 19 -18.86 -35.14 15.15
N LEU A 20 -19.49 -34.19 15.86
CA LEU A 20 -20.17 -34.47 17.12
C LEU A 20 -21.30 -35.47 16.95
N LEU A 21 -22.17 -35.28 15.95
CA LEU A 21 -23.27 -36.19 15.65
C LEU A 21 -22.77 -37.58 15.22
N LEU A 22 -21.70 -37.64 14.43
CA LEU A 22 -21.10 -38.90 14.01
C LEU A 22 -20.48 -39.63 15.21
N GLY A 23 -19.71 -38.92 16.05
CA GLY A 23 -19.10 -39.48 17.26
C GLY A 23 -20.13 -39.96 18.27
N LEU A 24 -21.15 -39.14 18.55
CA LEU A 24 -22.25 -39.48 19.45
C LEU A 24 -23.05 -40.68 18.93
N GLY A 25 -23.35 -40.71 17.62
CA GLY A 25 -24.07 -41.80 16.99
C GLY A 25 -23.31 -43.13 17.08
N VAL A 26 -22.02 -43.13 16.76
CA VAL A 26 -21.17 -44.33 16.83
C VAL A 26 -20.99 -44.80 18.28
N LEU A 27 -20.74 -43.87 19.22
CA LEU A 27 -20.57 -44.20 20.64
C LEU A 27 -21.86 -44.80 21.23
N ALA A 28 -23.02 -44.19 20.94
CA ALA A 28 -24.31 -44.69 21.40
C ALA A 28 -24.58 -46.12 20.92
N LEU A 29 -24.28 -46.43 19.64
CA LEU A 29 -24.44 -47.78 19.10
C LEU A 29 -23.43 -48.78 19.71
N ALA A 30 -22.20 -48.35 19.96
CA ALA A 30 -21.16 -49.19 20.58
C ALA A 30 -21.45 -49.52 22.05
N VAL A 31 -22.06 -48.60 22.79
CA VAL A 31 -22.51 -48.84 24.17
C VAL A 31 -23.78 -49.68 24.18
N ALA A 32 -24.71 -49.42 23.25
CA ALA A 32 -25.94 -50.20 23.11
C ALA A 32 -25.68 -51.68 22.81
N SER A 33 -24.64 -52.00 22.03
CA SER A 33 -24.29 -53.40 21.73
C SER A 33 -23.81 -54.18 22.96
N GLN A 34 -23.24 -53.50 23.95
CA GLN A 34 -22.76 -54.09 25.20
C GLN A 34 -23.87 -54.14 26.28
N THR A 35 -24.71 -53.11 26.35
CA THR A 35 -25.71 -52.94 27.42
C THR A 35 -27.12 -53.42 27.05
N ARG A 36 -27.41 -53.63 25.76
CA ARG A 36 -28.75 -53.92 25.20
C ARG A 36 -29.84 -52.88 25.51
N TRP A 37 -29.47 -51.66 25.87
CA TRP A 37 -30.43 -50.57 26.12
C TRP A 37 -31.01 -50.07 24.79
N ARG A 38 -32.34 -50.06 24.70
CA ARG A 38 -33.06 -49.74 23.45
C ARG A 38 -32.98 -48.24 23.13
N GLU A 39 -32.93 -47.41 24.17
CA GLU A 39 -32.85 -45.95 24.09
C GLU A 39 -31.58 -45.50 23.35
N LEU A 40 -30.45 -46.17 23.62
CA LEU A 40 -29.17 -45.87 22.96
C LEU A 40 -29.16 -46.27 21.47
N VAL A 41 -29.88 -47.33 21.10
CA VAL A 41 -30.08 -47.71 19.70
C VAL A 41 -30.89 -46.64 18.96
N VAL A 42 -31.95 -46.11 19.59
CA VAL A 42 -32.76 -45.05 19.00
C VAL A 42 -31.93 -43.77 18.81
N LEU A 43 -31.15 -43.36 19.81
CA LEU A 43 -30.28 -42.19 19.71
C LEU A 43 -29.24 -42.33 18.58
N GLY A 44 -28.56 -43.49 18.53
CA GLY A 44 -27.55 -43.77 17.52
C GLY A 44 -28.11 -43.80 16.10
N THR A 45 -29.25 -44.46 15.90
CA THR A 45 -29.92 -44.52 14.59
C THR A 45 -30.47 -43.15 14.18
N ALA A 46 -31.03 -42.36 15.09
CA ALA A 46 -31.48 -40.99 14.82
C ALA A 46 -30.33 -40.08 14.36
N CYS A 47 -29.15 -40.15 15.00
CA CYS A 47 -27.97 -39.39 14.59
C CYS A 47 -27.51 -39.78 13.18
N LEU A 48 -27.44 -41.07 12.87
CA LEU A 48 -27.06 -41.54 11.53
C LEU A 48 -28.10 -41.20 10.45
N LEU A 49 -29.38 -41.30 10.78
CA LEU A 49 -30.46 -40.89 9.88
C LEU A 49 -30.40 -39.39 9.57
N LEU A 50 -30.11 -38.55 10.57
CA LEU A 50 -29.94 -37.12 10.39
C LEU A 50 -28.77 -36.81 9.46
N LEU A 51 -27.62 -37.45 9.65
CA LEU A 51 -26.47 -37.33 8.75
C LEU A 51 -26.83 -37.76 7.33
N ALA A 52 -27.53 -38.90 7.18
CA ALA A 52 -27.95 -39.41 5.88
C ALA A 52 -28.93 -38.46 5.17
N LEU A 53 -29.85 -37.83 5.90
CA LEU A 53 -30.79 -36.84 5.36
C LEU A 53 -30.10 -35.55 4.91
N CYS A 54 -28.93 -35.23 5.49
CA CYS A 54 -28.14 -34.06 5.12
C CYS A 54 -27.21 -34.30 3.90
N LEU A 55 -26.86 -35.56 3.57
CA LEU A 55 -25.98 -35.90 2.44
C LEU A 55 -26.48 -35.40 1.07
N PRO A 56 -27.78 -35.46 0.71
CA PRO A 56 -28.29 -34.93 -0.57
C PRO A 56 -28.00 -33.45 -0.78
N PHE A 57 -27.88 -32.64 0.28
CA PHE A 57 -27.59 -31.22 0.17
C PHE A 57 -26.17 -30.95 -0.37
N LEU A 58 -25.26 -31.93 -0.26
CA LEU A 58 -23.92 -31.90 -0.85
C LEU A 58 -23.88 -32.28 -2.34
N LEU A 59 -24.90 -32.99 -2.80
CA LEU A 59 -25.03 -33.46 -4.18
C LEU A 59 -25.60 -32.32 -5.04
N GLY A 60 -24.73 -31.38 -5.42
CA GLY A 60 -25.05 -30.31 -6.35
C GLY A 60 -23.78 -29.74 -6.98
N ARG A 61 -23.66 -29.87 -8.29
CA ARG A 61 -22.57 -29.25 -9.08
C ARG A 61 -23.08 -27.95 -9.66
N THR A 62 -23.16 -26.90 -8.85
CA THR A 62 -23.33 -25.56 -9.39
C THR A 62 -22.04 -25.20 -10.12
N ARG A 63 -22.12 -24.82 -11.40
CA ARG A 63 -20.99 -24.26 -12.15
C ARG A 63 -21.38 -22.84 -12.51
N VAL A 64 -20.83 -21.88 -11.78
CA VAL A 64 -21.13 -20.47 -11.95
C VAL A 64 -19.84 -19.77 -12.37
N ARG A 65 -19.97 -18.78 -13.25
CA ARG A 65 -18.92 -17.80 -13.49
C ARG A 65 -19.35 -16.52 -12.81
N VAL A 66 -18.56 -16.02 -11.88
CA VAL A 66 -18.79 -14.75 -11.21
C VAL A 66 -17.75 -13.76 -11.70
N ALA A 67 -18.17 -12.59 -12.16
CA ALA A 67 -17.29 -11.48 -12.47
C ALA A 67 -17.64 -10.31 -11.54
N ILE A 68 -16.63 -9.77 -10.87
CA ILE A 68 -16.75 -8.54 -10.08
C ILE A 68 -16.28 -7.41 -10.99
N VAL A 69 -17.10 -6.37 -11.14
CA VAL A 69 -16.79 -5.19 -11.94
C VAL A 69 -16.72 -3.99 -10.99
N LEU A 70 -15.64 -3.24 -11.03
CA LEU A 70 -15.41 -2.09 -10.15
C LEU A 70 -14.99 -0.89 -11.00
N GLU A 71 -15.82 0.15 -10.99
CA GLU A 71 -15.58 1.36 -11.78
C GLU A 71 -15.74 2.63 -10.92
N PRO A 72 -14.68 3.43 -10.74
CA PRO A 72 -13.26 3.16 -11.05
C PRO A 72 -12.55 2.38 -9.90
N SER A 73 -11.43 1.72 -10.20
CA SER A 73 -10.61 0.99 -9.20
C SER A 73 -9.73 1.88 -8.32
N ARG A 74 -9.60 3.16 -8.67
CA ARG A 74 -8.84 4.17 -7.93
C ARG A 74 -9.71 5.41 -7.78
N VAL A 75 -9.96 5.83 -6.54
CA VAL A 75 -10.79 7.00 -6.21
C VAL A 75 -10.13 7.85 -5.14
N VAL A 76 -10.61 9.07 -4.97
CA VAL A 76 -10.21 9.96 -3.86
C VAL A 76 -11.19 9.79 -2.71
N ALA A 77 -10.68 9.85 -1.47
CA ALA A 77 -11.52 9.82 -0.27
C ALA A 77 -12.62 10.90 -0.33
N GLY A 78 -13.82 10.55 0.14
CA GLY A 78 -15.05 11.34 -0.02
C GLY A 78 -15.84 11.05 -1.30
N SER A 79 -15.31 10.25 -2.22
CA SER A 79 -16.01 9.82 -3.44
C SER A 79 -16.85 8.55 -3.21
N SER A 80 -17.41 7.99 -4.29
CA SER A 80 -18.12 6.71 -4.28
C SER A 80 -17.70 5.87 -5.48
N VAL A 81 -17.62 4.56 -5.29
CA VAL A 81 -17.30 3.59 -6.35
C VAL A 81 -18.53 2.76 -6.65
N SER A 82 -18.85 2.63 -7.94
CA SER A 82 -19.91 1.74 -8.40
C SER A 82 -19.31 0.36 -8.64
N GLY A 83 -19.83 -0.62 -7.91
CA GLY A 83 -19.50 -2.04 -8.05
C GLY A 83 -20.65 -2.83 -8.65
N GLY A 84 -20.31 -3.89 -9.37
CA GLY A 84 -21.25 -4.83 -9.95
C GLY A 84 -20.78 -6.27 -9.75
N VAL A 85 -21.73 -7.17 -9.62
CA VAL A 85 -21.50 -8.61 -9.66
C VAL A 85 -22.33 -9.21 -10.77
N ASP A 86 -21.65 -9.79 -11.75
CA ASP A 86 -22.28 -10.57 -12.81
C ASP A 86 -22.15 -12.05 -12.49
N VAL A 87 -23.30 -12.72 -12.36
CA VAL A 87 -23.38 -14.14 -12.03
C VAL A 87 -23.96 -14.89 -13.22
N THR A 88 -23.11 -15.61 -13.95
CA THR A 88 -23.52 -16.39 -15.14
C THR A 88 -23.57 -17.88 -14.83
N ASN A 89 -24.66 -18.53 -15.18
CA ASN A 89 -24.75 -19.99 -15.13
C ASN A 89 -23.93 -20.63 -16.25
N ALA A 90 -22.75 -21.15 -15.90
CA ALA A 90 -21.84 -21.83 -16.82
C ALA A 90 -22.16 -23.32 -17.02
N SER A 91 -23.27 -23.81 -16.47
CA SER A 91 -23.71 -25.20 -16.64
C SER A 91 -24.69 -25.36 -17.80
N GLY A 92 -24.77 -26.57 -18.36
CA GLY A 92 -25.76 -26.91 -19.40
C GLY A 92 -27.18 -27.18 -18.88
N ARG A 93 -27.49 -26.85 -17.62
CA ARG A 93 -28.79 -27.08 -16.98
C ARG A 93 -29.23 -25.84 -16.21
N ARG A 94 -30.51 -25.79 -15.82
CA ARG A 94 -31.02 -24.72 -14.96
C ARG A 94 -30.37 -24.78 -13.57
N MET A 95 -29.92 -23.64 -13.09
CA MET A 95 -29.40 -23.46 -11.74
C MET A 95 -30.55 -23.14 -10.78
N LEU A 96 -30.51 -23.71 -9.58
CA LEU A 96 -31.43 -23.35 -8.49
C LEU A 96 -30.99 -22.02 -7.85
N PRO A 97 -31.91 -21.29 -7.18
CA PRO A 97 -31.55 -20.08 -6.46
C PRO A 97 -30.45 -20.35 -5.45
N THR A 98 -29.50 -19.41 -5.32
CA THR A 98 -28.38 -19.53 -4.38
C THR A 98 -28.06 -18.17 -3.77
N LEU A 99 -27.42 -18.17 -2.61
CA LEU A 99 -26.92 -16.95 -1.99
C LEU A 99 -25.45 -16.76 -2.34
N LEU A 100 -25.11 -15.58 -2.83
CA LEU A 100 -23.74 -15.14 -3.04
C LEU A 100 -23.34 -14.19 -1.91
N GLU A 101 -22.24 -14.48 -1.24
CA GLU A 101 -21.61 -13.59 -0.27
C GLU A 101 -20.42 -12.89 -0.93
N LEU A 102 -20.40 -11.57 -0.87
CA LEU A 102 -19.31 -10.73 -1.34
C LEU A 102 -18.82 -9.84 -0.19
N PRO A 103 -17.65 -10.14 0.40
CA PRO A 103 -16.98 -9.22 1.31
C PRO A 103 -16.60 -7.92 0.59
N VAL A 104 -16.84 -6.78 1.23
CA VAL A 104 -16.47 -5.44 0.76
C VAL A 104 -15.91 -4.70 1.98
N GLY A 105 -14.59 -4.66 2.10
CA GLY A 105 -13.91 -4.22 3.33
C GLY A 105 -14.37 -5.04 4.53
N ALA A 106 -14.84 -4.37 5.59
CA ALA A 106 -15.34 -5.02 6.80
C ALA A 106 -16.77 -5.58 6.68
N ALA A 107 -17.52 -5.21 5.64
CA ALA A 107 -18.93 -5.60 5.47
C ALA A 107 -19.06 -6.81 4.54
N VAL A 108 -20.02 -7.71 4.83
CA VAL A 108 -20.33 -8.85 3.94
C VAL A 108 -21.70 -8.62 3.30
N HIS A 109 -21.71 -8.40 1.99
CA HIS A 109 -22.94 -8.24 1.21
C HIS A 109 -23.46 -9.61 0.78
N ARG A 110 -24.78 -9.79 0.85
CA ARG A 110 -25.46 -11.05 0.52
C ARG A 110 -26.47 -10.82 -0.60
N TYR A 111 -26.21 -11.41 -1.76
CA TYR A 111 -27.03 -11.29 -2.95
C TYR A 111 -27.76 -12.60 -3.22
N GLY A 112 -29.09 -12.53 -3.31
CA GLY A 112 -29.92 -13.67 -3.69
C GLY A 112 -29.89 -13.86 -5.20
N VAL A 113 -29.13 -14.83 -5.69
CA VAL A 113 -29.10 -15.16 -7.11
C VAL A 113 -30.33 -15.99 -7.45
N PRO A 114 -31.19 -15.55 -8.39
CA PRO A 114 -32.39 -16.27 -8.78
C PRO A 114 -32.05 -17.56 -9.56
N ALA A 115 -33.08 -18.35 -9.86
CA ALA A 115 -32.91 -19.54 -10.69
C ALA A 115 -32.55 -19.14 -12.15
N LEU A 116 -31.33 -19.44 -12.57
CA LEU A 116 -30.82 -19.08 -13.90
C LEU A 116 -30.94 -20.23 -14.90
N ALA A 117 -31.43 -19.95 -16.11
CA ALA A 117 -31.33 -20.87 -17.25
C ALA A 117 -29.86 -21.12 -17.63
N ALA A 118 -29.59 -22.14 -18.45
CA ALA A 118 -28.24 -22.38 -18.97
C ALA A 118 -27.74 -21.15 -19.74
N GLY A 119 -26.57 -20.61 -19.38
CA GLY A 119 -25.99 -19.42 -20.00
C GLY A 119 -26.62 -18.08 -19.58
N ALA A 120 -27.67 -18.06 -18.76
CA ALA A 120 -28.28 -16.82 -18.28
C ALA A 120 -27.41 -16.13 -17.22
N THR A 121 -27.48 -14.80 -17.17
CA THR A 121 -26.73 -13.94 -16.23
C THR A 121 -27.68 -13.15 -15.33
N SER A 122 -27.36 -13.08 -14.04
CA SER A 122 -27.96 -12.14 -13.09
C SER A 122 -26.95 -11.04 -12.79
N GLN A 123 -27.37 -9.79 -12.77
CA GLN A 123 -26.53 -8.65 -12.46
C GLN A 123 -27.04 -7.98 -11.19
N GLU A 124 -26.14 -7.72 -10.25
CA GLU A 124 -26.43 -6.97 -9.03
C GLU A 124 -25.42 -5.83 -8.90
N SER A 125 -25.91 -4.63 -8.56
CA SER A 125 -25.07 -3.44 -8.41
C SER A 125 -25.05 -2.96 -6.97
N PHE A 126 -23.93 -2.39 -6.55
CA PHE A 126 -23.73 -1.85 -5.22
C PHE A 126 -22.81 -0.63 -5.26
N THR A 127 -22.86 0.19 -4.21
CA THR A 127 -22.01 1.38 -4.09
C THR A 127 -21.13 1.24 -2.87
N ILE A 128 -19.83 1.49 -3.05
CA ILE A 128 -18.84 1.51 -1.98
C ILE A 128 -18.62 2.96 -1.58
N ARG A 129 -18.84 3.28 -0.30
CA ARG A 129 -18.47 4.59 0.26
C ARG A 129 -16.99 4.58 0.59
N THR A 130 -16.26 5.57 0.09
CA THR A 130 -14.81 5.66 0.26
C THR A 130 -14.46 6.86 1.14
N GLU A 131 -14.83 6.80 2.42
CA GLU A 131 -14.74 7.95 3.35
C GLU A 131 -13.29 8.27 3.76
N ARG A 132 -12.46 7.25 3.98
CA ARG A 132 -11.05 7.38 4.39
C ARG A 132 -10.12 6.75 3.37
N ARG A 133 -8.87 7.25 3.30
CA ARG A 133 -7.84 6.66 2.43
C ARG A 133 -7.58 5.22 2.87
N GLY A 134 -7.15 4.37 1.94
CA GLY A 134 -6.89 2.98 2.24
C GLY A 134 -7.05 2.05 1.05
N VAL A 135 -6.98 0.76 1.33
CA VAL A 135 -7.31 -0.29 0.38
C VAL A 135 -8.61 -0.96 0.82
N ILE A 136 -9.62 -0.93 -0.04
CA ILE A 136 -10.87 -1.66 0.18
C ILE A 136 -10.82 -2.93 -0.66
N GLU A 137 -10.69 -4.07 0.01
CA GLU A 137 -10.77 -5.37 -0.65
C GLU A 137 -12.24 -5.70 -0.97
N VAL A 138 -12.49 -6.12 -2.21
CA VAL A 138 -13.79 -6.55 -2.72
C VAL A 138 -13.68 -7.99 -3.18
N GLY A 139 -14.34 -8.88 -2.46
CA GLY A 139 -14.26 -10.31 -2.66
C GLY A 139 -13.31 -11.00 -1.67
N PRO A 140 -12.99 -12.28 -1.90
CA PRO A 140 -13.47 -13.10 -3.01
C PRO A 140 -14.98 -13.34 -2.97
N ALA A 141 -15.60 -13.51 -4.14
CA ALA A 141 -17.03 -13.85 -4.21
C ALA A 141 -17.23 -15.33 -3.90
N VAL A 142 -18.01 -15.63 -2.84
CA VAL A 142 -18.20 -16.99 -2.35
C VAL A 142 -19.68 -17.37 -2.28
N THR A 143 -20.00 -18.62 -2.62
CA THR A 143 -21.30 -19.19 -2.28
C THR A 143 -21.13 -20.17 -1.13
N ARG A 144 -21.90 -20.00 -0.07
CA ARG A 144 -21.96 -20.92 1.06
C ARG A 144 -23.19 -21.81 0.91
N ARG A 145 -22.99 -23.10 0.65
CA ARG A 145 -24.07 -24.09 0.57
C ARG A 145 -24.01 -25.00 1.79
N GLY A 146 -24.97 -24.90 2.69
CA GLY A 146 -25.13 -25.78 3.84
C GLY A 146 -26.41 -26.60 3.81
N ASP A 147 -26.52 -27.58 4.70
CA ASP A 147 -27.79 -28.22 5.05
C ASP A 147 -28.55 -27.40 6.11
N ALA A 148 -29.83 -27.72 6.33
CA ALA A 148 -30.70 -27.00 7.27
C ALA A 148 -30.28 -27.11 8.74
N VAL A 149 -29.49 -28.12 9.11
CA VAL A 149 -29.05 -28.41 10.48
C VAL A 149 -27.62 -27.92 10.71
N GLY A 150 -26.87 -27.64 9.63
CA GLY A 150 -25.49 -27.15 9.68
C GLY A 150 -24.45 -28.26 9.92
N VAL A 151 -24.79 -29.50 9.59
CA VAL A 151 -23.90 -30.67 9.64
C VAL A 151 -22.77 -30.56 8.60
N PHE A 152 -23.12 -30.09 7.41
CA PHE A 152 -22.27 -29.96 6.26
C PHE A 152 -22.33 -28.54 5.68
N SER A 153 -21.18 -28.02 5.24
CA SER A 153 -21.08 -26.75 4.53
C SER A 153 -20.04 -26.87 3.44
N ARG A 154 -20.39 -26.41 2.25
CA ARG A 154 -19.49 -26.34 1.13
C ARG A 154 -19.40 -24.90 0.67
N ASP A 155 -18.21 -24.34 0.84
CA ASP A 155 -17.90 -22.99 0.42
C ASP A 155 -17.22 -23.11 -0.95
N SER A 156 -17.61 -22.26 -1.90
CA SER A 156 -17.02 -22.25 -3.25
C SER A 156 -16.68 -20.82 -3.63
N VAL A 157 -15.39 -20.60 -3.92
CA VAL A 157 -14.84 -19.33 -4.40
C VAL A 157 -14.99 -19.28 -5.91
N TRP A 158 -15.59 -18.21 -6.42
CA TRP A 158 -15.91 -18.07 -7.84
C TRP A 158 -15.16 -16.94 -8.53
N ALA A 159 -14.79 -15.90 -7.79
CA ALA A 159 -13.99 -14.77 -8.26
C ALA A 159 -12.93 -14.42 -7.21
N GLU A 160 -11.75 -14.06 -7.68
CA GLU A 160 -10.68 -13.53 -6.84
C GLU A 160 -11.05 -12.16 -6.26
N ALA A 161 -10.40 -11.80 -5.16
CA ALA A 161 -10.56 -10.47 -4.59
C ALA A 161 -9.94 -9.43 -5.53
N GLN A 162 -10.61 -8.29 -5.64
CA GLN A 162 -10.12 -7.09 -6.31
C GLN A 162 -9.94 -5.99 -5.28
N GLU A 163 -9.06 -5.03 -5.57
CA GLU A 163 -8.80 -3.92 -4.67
C GLU A 163 -9.35 -2.62 -5.25
N VAL A 164 -9.98 -1.82 -4.40
CA VAL A 164 -10.26 -0.40 -4.65
C VAL A 164 -9.29 0.43 -3.84
N LEU A 165 -8.47 1.23 -4.52
CA LEU A 165 -7.49 2.11 -3.88
C LEU A 165 -8.13 3.49 -3.63
N VAL A 166 -8.25 3.86 -2.36
CA VAL A 166 -8.78 5.16 -1.93
C VAL A 166 -7.61 6.07 -1.60
N ARG A 167 -7.36 7.03 -2.49
CA ARG A 167 -6.30 8.03 -2.38
C ARG A 167 -6.71 9.12 -1.39
N PRO A 168 -5.76 9.67 -0.63
CA PRO A 168 -6.04 10.85 0.16
C PRO A 168 -6.37 12.05 -0.75
N PRO A 169 -7.13 13.04 -0.27
CA PRO A 169 -7.41 14.25 -1.03
C PRO A 169 -6.14 15.05 -1.25
N LEU A 170 -5.92 15.50 -2.49
CA LEU A 170 -4.73 16.25 -2.89
C LEU A 170 -4.98 17.77 -2.80
N VAL A 171 -3.92 18.51 -2.49
CA VAL A 171 -3.89 19.97 -2.55
C VAL A 171 -2.95 20.38 -3.69
N PRO A 172 -3.37 21.28 -4.60
CA PRO A 172 -2.50 21.73 -5.67
C PRO A 172 -1.31 22.53 -5.11
N LEU A 173 -0.11 22.17 -5.55
CA LEU A 173 1.13 22.85 -5.18
C LEU A 173 1.71 23.57 -6.40
N ASP A 174 2.39 24.69 -6.16
CA ASP A 174 3.23 25.35 -7.16
C ASP A 174 4.50 24.51 -7.41
N ALA A 175 5.23 24.85 -8.48
CA ALA A 175 6.50 24.20 -8.80
C ALA A 175 7.44 24.20 -7.61
N MET A 176 7.99 23.01 -7.31
CA MET A 176 9.09 22.85 -6.37
C MET A 176 10.35 23.46 -6.98
N GLY A 177 10.38 24.79 -6.98
CA GLY A 177 11.56 25.60 -7.19
C GLY A 177 11.86 25.99 -8.64
N ALA A 178 11.30 27.13 -9.06
CA ALA A 178 12.08 28.10 -9.83
C ALA A 178 13.27 28.67 -9.01
N GLY A 179 13.27 28.49 -7.68
CA GLY A 179 14.40 28.75 -6.78
C GLY A 179 15.44 27.62 -6.73
N LEU A 180 15.04 26.38 -7.01
CA LEU A 180 15.95 25.22 -7.03
C LEU A 180 16.84 25.23 -8.28
N LEU A 181 16.28 25.61 -9.45
CA LEU A 181 17.07 25.91 -10.65
C LEU A 181 17.91 27.18 -10.49
N ARG A 182 17.43 28.22 -9.80
CA ARG A 182 18.20 29.46 -9.60
C ARG A 182 19.39 29.31 -8.65
N ASP A 183 19.35 28.38 -7.70
CA ASP A 183 20.51 28.07 -6.87
C ASP A 183 21.47 27.09 -7.59
N LEU A 184 21.00 26.39 -8.63
CA LEU A 184 21.84 25.61 -9.55
C LEU A 184 22.41 26.46 -10.70
N GLU A 185 21.76 27.57 -11.08
CA GLU A 185 22.22 28.55 -12.09
C GLU A 185 22.94 29.76 -11.46
N GLY A 186 22.75 30.01 -10.16
CA GLY A 186 23.24 31.19 -9.42
C GLY A 186 24.22 30.87 -8.30
N VAL A 187 24.29 29.61 -7.87
CA VAL A 187 25.46 29.05 -7.19
C VAL A 187 25.91 27.87 -8.05
N GLU A 188 26.90 28.10 -8.90
CA GLU A 188 27.80 27.01 -9.25
C GLU A 188 28.28 26.45 -7.90
N THR A 189 27.67 25.36 -7.44
CA THR A 189 28.28 24.66 -6.34
C THR A 189 29.54 24.08 -6.95
N ASP A 190 30.69 24.66 -6.61
CA ASP A 190 32.03 24.09 -6.76
C ASP A 190 32.17 22.77 -5.96
N ALA A 191 31.09 22.00 -5.80
CA ALA A 191 31.11 20.63 -5.34
C ALA A 191 31.68 19.78 -6.49
N ILE A 192 32.99 19.92 -6.64
CA ILE A 192 33.85 19.14 -7.51
C ILE A 192 33.66 17.68 -7.12
N SER A 193 32.90 16.95 -7.94
CA SER A 193 32.79 15.50 -7.82
C SER A 193 33.90 14.86 -8.64
N GLN A 194 34.64 13.93 -8.05
CA GLN A 194 35.55 13.03 -8.77
C GLN A 194 34.80 11.84 -9.40
N SER A 195 33.45 11.87 -9.41
CA SER A 195 32.63 10.79 -9.97
C SER A 195 32.55 10.88 -11.49
N ASP A 196 32.79 9.75 -12.17
CA ASP A 196 32.98 9.59 -13.62
C ASP A 196 31.71 9.78 -14.50
N LEU A 197 30.69 10.51 -14.05
CA LEU A 197 29.33 10.39 -14.61
C LEU A 197 29.00 11.32 -15.80
N ALA A 198 29.65 12.49 -15.97
CA ALA A 198 29.51 13.29 -17.20
C ALA A 198 30.70 14.27 -17.41
N PHE A 199 31.46 14.10 -18.50
CA PHE A 199 32.57 15.01 -18.85
C PHE A 199 32.05 16.41 -19.16
N HIS A 200 32.52 17.40 -18.41
CA HIS A 200 32.13 18.80 -18.58
C HIS A 200 33.22 19.61 -19.28
N ALA A 201 34.42 19.65 -18.69
CA ALA A 201 35.55 20.44 -19.19
C ALA A 201 36.89 19.83 -18.79
N LEU A 202 37.98 20.37 -19.36
CA LEU A 202 39.34 20.12 -18.88
C LEU A 202 39.79 21.33 -18.08
N ARG A 203 40.24 21.10 -16.84
CA ARG A 203 40.84 22.15 -16.01
C ARG A 203 42.30 21.84 -15.68
N GLU A 204 43.01 22.85 -15.19
CA GLU A 204 44.37 22.67 -14.70
C GLU A 204 44.39 21.79 -13.44
N TYR A 205 45.39 20.91 -13.38
CA TYR A 205 45.67 20.06 -12.24
C TYR A 205 46.08 20.90 -11.04
N VAL A 206 45.47 20.63 -9.90
CA VAL A 206 45.85 21.21 -8.60
C VAL A 206 46.37 20.09 -7.71
N ALA A 207 47.36 20.40 -6.87
CA ALA A 207 47.91 19.44 -5.93
C ALA A 207 46.82 18.92 -4.98
N GLY A 208 46.49 17.63 -5.09
CA GLY A 208 45.38 16.98 -4.39
C GLY A 208 44.43 16.24 -5.33
N ASP A 209 44.46 16.55 -6.63
CA ASP A 209 43.68 15.84 -7.64
C ASP A 209 44.19 14.41 -7.83
N ASP A 210 43.27 13.44 -7.95
CA ASP A 210 43.64 12.07 -8.25
C ASP A 210 44.16 11.98 -9.70
N LEU A 211 45.40 11.50 -9.83
CA LEU A 211 46.08 11.36 -11.10
C LEU A 211 45.28 10.52 -12.09
N ARG A 212 44.41 9.59 -11.67
CA ARG A 212 43.56 8.76 -12.53
C ARG A 212 42.63 9.56 -13.46
N HIS A 213 42.24 10.78 -13.06
CA HIS A 213 41.36 11.64 -13.85
C HIS A 213 42.09 12.63 -14.76
N VAL A 214 43.42 12.55 -14.85
CA VAL A 214 44.19 13.35 -15.81
C VAL A 214 43.70 13.03 -17.23
N HIS A 215 43.88 13.96 -18.17
CA HIS A 215 43.65 13.69 -19.58
C HIS A 215 44.99 13.70 -20.30
N TRP A 216 45.65 12.55 -20.31
CA TRP A 216 47.01 12.36 -20.82
C TRP A 216 47.18 12.89 -22.24
N ARG A 217 46.18 12.69 -23.10
CA ARG A 217 46.24 13.19 -24.48
C ARG A 217 46.26 14.72 -24.56
N SER A 218 45.41 15.40 -23.80
CA SER A 218 45.38 16.87 -23.79
C SER A 218 46.57 17.46 -23.04
N SER A 219 46.99 16.81 -21.95
CA SER A 219 48.18 17.18 -21.18
C SER A 219 49.45 17.05 -22.03
N ALA A 220 49.59 15.97 -22.80
CA ALA A 220 50.72 15.78 -23.72
C ALA A 220 50.73 16.83 -24.84
N LYS A 221 49.56 17.24 -25.34
CA LYS A 221 49.46 18.30 -26.36
C LYS A 221 49.84 19.68 -25.79
N ALA A 222 49.42 19.98 -24.56
CA ALA A 222 49.79 21.22 -23.86
C ALA A 222 51.31 21.26 -23.57
N MET A 223 51.88 20.15 -23.09
CA MET A 223 53.33 20.02 -22.87
C MET A 223 54.14 20.14 -24.15
N GLY A 224 53.69 19.54 -25.25
CA GLY A 224 54.35 19.68 -26.56
C GLY A 224 54.32 21.11 -27.12
N ALA A 225 53.38 21.95 -26.66
CA ALA A 225 53.27 23.36 -27.02
C ALA A 225 54.01 24.30 -26.03
N GLY A 226 54.76 23.76 -25.06
CA GLY A 226 55.58 24.52 -24.11
C GLY A 226 54.91 24.83 -22.76
N GLN A 227 53.70 24.33 -22.50
CA GLN A 227 53.00 24.52 -21.22
C GLN A 227 53.22 23.33 -20.29
N GLN A 228 53.83 23.54 -19.12
CA GLN A 228 54.05 22.48 -18.12
C GLN A 228 52.84 22.28 -17.19
N GLN A 229 51.68 21.97 -17.76
CA GLN A 229 50.45 21.77 -16.99
C GLN A 229 49.77 20.43 -17.32
N LEU A 230 49.38 19.70 -16.29
CA LEU A 230 48.49 18.55 -16.42
C LEU A 230 47.05 19.07 -16.48
N LEU A 231 46.25 18.49 -17.35
CA LEU A 231 44.83 18.79 -17.48
C LEU A 231 44.03 17.64 -16.89
N VAL A 232 43.09 17.93 -16.00
CA VAL A 232 42.22 16.97 -15.33
C VAL A 232 40.81 17.08 -15.90
N ARG A 233 40.14 15.93 -16.09
CA ARG A 233 38.72 15.88 -16.47
C ARG A 233 37.89 16.39 -15.31
N GLN A 234 37.10 17.43 -15.55
CA GLN A 234 36.08 17.91 -14.62
C GLN A 234 34.75 17.27 -14.99
N TYR A 235 34.09 16.66 -14.01
CA TYR A 235 32.78 16.03 -14.19
C TYR A 235 31.71 16.90 -13.54
N LEU A 236 30.58 17.06 -14.22
CA LEU A 236 29.39 17.69 -13.65
C LEU A 236 28.58 16.58 -12.96
N ASP A 237 28.26 16.76 -11.69
CA ASP A 237 27.29 15.91 -11.01
C ASP A 237 25.90 16.31 -11.51
N THR A 238 25.39 15.62 -12.53
CA THR A 238 23.97 15.71 -12.88
C THR A 238 23.19 14.96 -11.81
N ARG A 239 23.03 15.55 -10.63
CA ARG A 239 22.12 15.00 -9.62
C ARG A 239 20.74 14.99 -10.25
N ARG A 240 20.15 13.80 -10.38
CA ARG A 240 18.72 13.72 -10.59
C ARG A 240 18.05 14.32 -9.36
N SER A 241 17.18 15.30 -9.57
CA SER A 241 16.40 15.87 -8.49
C SER A 241 15.55 14.76 -7.88
N HIS A 242 15.77 14.45 -6.59
CA HIS A 242 15.08 13.37 -5.90
C HIS A 242 14.40 13.93 -4.65
N ALA A 243 13.08 13.88 -4.64
CA ALA A 243 12.26 14.24 -3.49
C ALA A 243 11.93 12.99 -2.65
N THR A 244 12.27 13.04 -1.37
CA THR A 244 11.99 11.97 -0.41
C THR A 244 11.00 12.47 0.63
N VAL A 245 9.90 11.76 0.79
CA VAL A 245 8.82 12.06 1.74
C VAL A 245 8.75 10.93 2.76
N VAL A 246 8.99 11.26 4.03
CA VAL A 246 8.96 10.33 5.14
C VAL A 246 7.84 10.74 6.09
N VAL A 247 6.91 9.82 6.36
CA VAL A 247 5.80 10.02 7.30
C VAL A 247 6.00 9.13 8.52
N ASP A 248 5.78 9.69 9.70
CA ASP A 248 5.81 8.97 10.96
C ASP A 248 4.62 7.98 11.05
N ASP A 249 4.91 6.69 11.23
CA ASP A 249 3.88 5.67 11.43
C ASP A 249 3.49 5.50 12.90
N ASP A 250 4.22 6.07 13.86
CA ASP A 250 3.89 5.88 15.28
C ASP A 250 2.60 6.62 15.68
N LEU A 251 1.61 5.88 16.18
CA LEU A 251 0.34 6.44 16.68
C LEU A 251 0.54 7.46 17.81
N ALA A 252 1.60 7.31 18.62
CA ALA A 252 1.88 8.23 19.72
C ALA A 252 2.30 9.63 19.25
N SER A 253 2.73 9.75 17.99
CA SER A 253 3.11 11.02 17.37
C SER A 253 1.92 11.88 16.99
N TRP A 254 0.72 11.29 16.87
CA TRP A 254 -0.51 11.93 16.39
C TRP A 254 -1.52 12.09 17.52
N ALA A 255 -2.19 13.24 17.62
CA ALA A 255 -3.23 13.43 18.63
C ALA A 255 -4.48 12.59 18.35
N ASP A 256 -4.77 12.36 17.07
CA ASP A 256 -5.87 11.55 16.56
C ASP A 256 -5.61 11.08 15.13
N ASP A 257 -6.46 10.17 14.63
CA ASP A 257 -6.34 9.60 13.29
C ASP A 257 -6.45 10.67 12.19
N ASP A 258 -7.15 11.78 12.41
CA ASP A 258 -7.35 12.80 11.37
C ASP A 258 -6.07 13.60 11.11
N GLU A 259 -5.19 13.80 12.11
CA GLU A 259 -3.87 14.39 11.90
C GLU A 259 -2.99 13.53 10.96
N LEU A 260 -3.05 12.21 11.12
CA LEU A 260 -2.37 11.28 10.23
C LEU A 260 -2.96 11.36 8.81
N GLU A 261 -4.28 11.48 8.66
CA GLU A 261 -4.91 11.68 7.34
C GLU A 261 -4.48 13.00 6.66
N ILE A 262 -4.33 14.08 7.43
CA ILE A 262 -3.78 15.36 6.95
C ILE A 262 -2.35 15.16 6.47
N ALA A 263 -1.48 14.52 7.27
CA ALA A 263 -0.11 14.24 6.89
C ALA A 263 -0.03 13.39 5.61
N MET A 264 -0.90 12.39 5.46
CA MET A 264 -0.94 11.54 4.26
C MET A 264 -1.42 12.30 3.02
N SER A 265 -2.35 13.24 3.19
CA SER A 265 -2.79 14.17 2.13
C SER A 265 -1.66 15.10 1.70
N VAL A 266 -0.90 15.63 2.66
CA VAL A 266 0.28 16.47 2.42
C VAL A 266 1.37 15.68 1.70
N ALA A 267 1.70 14.47 2.19
CA ALA A 267 2.68 13.59 1.57
C ALA A 267 2.31 13.25 0.12
N ALA A 268 1.06 12.85 -0.13
CA ALA A 268 0.58 12.56 -1.48
C ALA A 268 0.66 13.78 -2.41
N SER A 269 0.33 14.98 -1.89
CA SER A 269 0.39 16.22 -2.66
C SER A 269 1.83 16.58 -3.05
N VAL A 270 2.77 16.43 -2.12
CA VAL A 270 4.21 16.62 -2.38
C VAL A 270 4.72 15.61 -3.41
N LEU A 271 4.39 14.32 -3.28
CA LEU A 271 4.81 13.28 -4.24
C LEU A 271 4.29 13.55 -5.65
N VAL A 272 3.00 13.88 -5.79
CA VAL A 272 2.40 14.21 -7.09
C VAL A 272 3.07 15.43 -7.70
N ARG A 273 3.34 16.46 -6.90
CA ARG A 273 4.06 17.64 -7.37
C ARG A 273 5.50 17.31 -7.78
N ALA A 274 6.22 16.49 -7.02
CA ALA A 274 7.61 16.11 -7.32
C ALA A 274 7.69 15.44 -8.68
N ILE A 275 6.81 14.47 -8.92
CA ILE A 275 6.74 13.75 -10.19
C ILE A 275 6.33 14.67 -11.34
N ALA A 276 5.42 15.62 -11.09
CA ALA A 276 5.05 16.63 -12.08
C ALA A 276 6.21 17.59 -12.42
N ASP A 277 7.14 17.81 -11.49
CA ASP A 277 8.38 18.58 -11.68
C ASP A 277 9.53 17.73 -12.23
N GLU A 278 9.26 16.48 -12.65
CA GLU A 278 10.23 15.51 -13.18
C GLU A 278 11.28 15.02 -12.16
N PHE A 279 10.95 15.08 -10.87
CA PHE A 279 11.80 14.53 -9.81
C PHE A 279 11.53 13.03 -9.67
N GLU A 280 12.57 12.27 -9.33
CA GLU A 280 12.35 10.96 -8.72
C GLU A 280 11.74 11.16 -7.33
N ALA A 281 10.76 10.33 -6.98
CA ALA A 281 10.01 10.48 -5.74
C ALA A 281 10.09 9.20 -4.92
N THR A 282 10.54 9.32 -3.68
CA THR A 282 10.51 8.25 -2.69
C THR A 282 9.55 8.58 -1.58
N PHE A 283 8.70 7.62 -1.24
CA PHE A 283 7.79 7.68 -0.11
C PHE A 283 8.14 6.57 0.88
N VAL A 284 8.19 6.89 2.17
CA VAL A 284 8.37 5.91 3.24
C VAL A 284 7.44 6.24 4.41
N CYS A 285 6.68 5.24 4.87
CA CYS A 285 5.90 5.28 6.10
C CYS A 285 5.97 3.90 6.76
N GLY A 286 6.76 3.80 7.83
CA GLY A 286 7.05 2.53 8.50
C GLY A 286 7.50 1.41 7.54
N PRO A 287 6.77 0.28 7.46
CA PRO A 287 7.09 -0.83 6.55
C PRO A 287 6.67 -0.58 5.09
N THR A 288 5.88 0.44 4.79
CA THR A 288 5.46 0.76 3.42
C THR A 288 6.41 1.75 2.78
N ALA A 289 6.85 1.46 1.55
CA ALA A 289 7.70 2.36 0.79
C ALA A 289 7.51 2.18 -0.73
N SER A 290 7.80 3.25 -1.47
CA SER A 290 7.89 3.25 -2.94
C SER A 290 8.99 4.21 -3.38
N SER A 291 9.64 3.93 -4.50
CA SER A 291 10.65 4.80 -5.10
C SER A 291 10.53 4.74 -6.62
N GLY A 292 10.73 5.87 -7.30
CA GLY A 292 10.75 5.97 -8.75
C GLY A 292 10.01 7.20 -9.29
N VAL A 293 9.63 7.14 -10.55
CA VAL A 293 8.97 8.27 -11.27
C VAL A 293 7.46 8.07 -11.49
N ASP A 294 6.91 6.91 -11.11
CA ASP A 294 5.49 6.62 -11.31
C ASP A 294 4.63 7.17 -10.15
N GLY A 295 3.89 8.25 -10.42
CA GLY A 295 2.98 8.83 -9.44
C GLY A 295 1.84 7.92 -9.00
N ASN A 296 1.44 6.95 -9.84
CA ASN A 296 0.47 5.95 -9.43
C ASN A 296 1.05 5.00 -8.39
N LEU A 297 2.30 4.55 -8.56
CA LEU A 297 3.01 3.72 -7.59
C LEU A 297 3.16 4.45 -6.24
N ALA A 298 3.55 5.73 -6.29
CA ALA A 298 3.71 6.55 -5.09
C ALA A 298 2.38 6.73 -4.34
N LEU A 299 1.31 7.07 -5.05
CA LEU A 299 -0.02 7.21 -4.44
C LEU A 299 -0.57 5.88 -3.92
N ASP A 300 -0.32 4.76 -4.59
CA ASP A 300 -0.74 3.44 -4.13
C ASP A 300 -0.02 3.06 -2.83
N ALA A 301 1.25 3.43 -2.68
CA ALA A 301 1.99 3.25 -1.44
C ALA A 301 1.42 4.11 -0.30
N VAL A 302 1.03 5.36 -0.56
CA VAL A 302 0.33 6.21 0.43
C VAL A 302 -1.02 5.60 0.83
N CYS A 303 -1.77 5.00 -0.11
CA CYS A 303 -3.02 4.31 0.20
C CYS A 303 -2.80 3.09 1.11
N ARG A 304 -1.68 2.38 0.95
CA ARG A 304 -1.35 1.17 1.73
C ARG A 304 -0.66 1.48 3.05
N ALA A 305 -0.13 2.69 3.22
CA ALA A 305 0.51 3.12 4.46
C ALA A 305 -0.51 3.22 5.58
N SER A 306 -0.20 2.60 6.72
CA SER A 306 -0.98 2.63 7.95
C SER A 306 -0.07 2.93 9.13
N ALA A 307 -0.67 3.28 10.26
CA ALA A 307 0.09 3.46 11.48
C ALA A 307 0.71 2.14 11.95
N GLY A 308 1.84 2.25 12.64
CA GLY A 308 2.71 1.16 13.04
C GLY A 308 3.56 1.56 14.24
N SER A 309 4.81 1.12 14.25
CA SER A 309 5.72 1.27 15.39
C SER A 309 7.18 1.43 14.98
N VAL A 310 7.46 1.67 13.69
CA VAL A 310 8.83 1.88 13.21
C VAL A 310 9.33 3.27 13.61
N GLY A 311 8.43 4.25 13.58
CA GLY A 311 8.67 5.65 13.91
C GLY A 311 9.44 6.40 12.83
N LEU A 312 9.40 7.73 12.91
CA LEU A 312 10.02 8.63 11.94
C LEU A 312 11.52 8.35 11.68
N VAL A 313 12.31 8.07 12.72
CA VAL A 313 13.75 7.82 12.58
C VAL A 313 14.04 6.50 11.87
N GLY A 314 13.26 5.46 12.14
CA GLY A 314 13.38 4.17 11.47
C GLY A 314 13.01 4.29 9.99
N ALA A 315 11.93 5.01 9.70
CA ALA A 315 11.50 5.30 8.34
C ALA A 315 12.54 6.14 7.57
N ALA A 316 13.17 7.14 8.22
CA ALA A 316 14.21 7.97 7.63
C ALA A 316 15.47 7.18 7.24
N ARG A 317 15.93 6.24 8.08
CA ARG A 317 17.06 5.35 7.74
C ARG A 317 16.79 4.52 6.51
N ARG A 318 15.60 3.92 6.44
CA ARG A 318 15.18 3.16 5.27
C ARG A 318 15.06 4.03 4.02
N ALA A 319 14.64 5.28 4.18
CA ALA A 319 14.54 6.22 3.08
C ALA A 319 15.92 6.53 2.46
N VAL A 320 16.97 6.67 3.29
CA VAL A 320 18.35 6.82 2.79
C VAL A 320 18.82 5.59 2.02
N ASP A 321 18.50 4.39 2.49
CA ASP A 321 18.85 3.15 1.76
C ASP A 321 18.14 3.04 0.40
N LEU A 322 16.91 3.55 0.30
CA LEU A 322 16.10 3.51 -0.93
C LEU A 322 16.39 4.66 -1.89
N ALA A 323 16.86 5.80 -1.38
CA ALA A 323 17.06 7.05 -2.11
C ALA A 323 18.35 7.75 -1.65
N PRO A 324 19.53 7.18 -1.96
CA PRO A 324 20.81 7.76 -1.56
C PRO A 324 21.05 9.15 -2.19
N ASP A 325 20.43 9.41 -3.35
CA ASP A 325 20.58 10.66 -4.11
C ASP A 325 19.52 11.72 -3.73
N THR A 326 18.89 11.59 -2.55
CA THR A 326 17.88 12.55 -2.06
C THR A 326 18.42 13.99 -2.07
N SER A 327 17.74 14.89 -2.77
CA SER A 327 18.05 16.34 -2.77
C SER A 327 17.08 17.15 -1.92
N LEU A 328 15.81 16.74 -1.86
CA LEU A 328 14.77 17.35 -1.03
C LEU A 328 14.19 16.31 -0.07
N LEU A 329 14.20 16.61 1.23
CA LEU A 329 13.61 15.77 2.26
C LEU A 329 12.41 16.48 2.91
N PHE A 330 11.27 15.79 2.93
CA PHE A 330 10.08 16.17 3.68
C PHE A 330 9.85 15.16 4.80
N LEU A 331 9.91 15.61 6.05
CA LEU A 331 9.62 14.81 7.24
C LEU A 331 8.26 15.21 7.80
N LEU A 332 7.31 14.29 7.92
CA LEU A 332 5.97 14.55 8.43
C LEU A 332 5.75 13.79 9.74
N THR A 333 5.34 14.51 10.78
CA THR A 333 4.94 13.93 12.07
C THR A 333 3.91 14.84 12.74
N GLY A 334 3.25 14.37 13.79
CA GLY A 334 2.34 15.19 14.58
C GLY A 334 3.10 16.01 15.62
N ALA A 335 2.51 17.11 16.08
CA ALA A 335 3.14 17.98 17.08
C ALA A 335 3.36 17.28 18.44
N ALA A 336 2.60 16.22 18.74
CA ALA A 336 2.73 15.44 19.96
C ALA A 336 4.07 14.70 20.07
N ALA A 337 4.71 14.36 18.94
CA ALA A 337 6.03 13.72 18.90
C ALA A 337 7.16 14.63 19.43
N GLY A 338 6.95 15.95 19.39
CA GLY A 338 7.99 16.94 19.65
C GLY A 338 9.06 17.00 18.55
N LEU A 339 10.12 17.78 18.79
CA LEU A 339 11.16 18.04 17.77
C LEU A 339 12.33 17.05 17.78
N ASP A 340 12.56 16.32 18.88
CA ASP A 340 13.71 15.42 19.00
C ASP A 340 13.71 14.29 17.94
N PRO A 341 12.60 13.57 17.68
CA PRO A 341 12.55 12.56 16.62
C PRO A 341 12.81 13.16 15.23
N VAL A 342 12.31 14.37 14.97
CA VAL A 342 12.47 15.08 13.70
C VAL A 342 13.93 15.44 13.45
N LEU A 343 14.60 16.03 14.44
CA LEU A 343 16.02 16.39 14.35
C LEU A 343 16.90 15.14 14.15
N ARG A 344 16.59 14.04 14.84
CA ARG A 344 17.30 12.76 14.67
C ARG A 344 17.09 12.16 13.28
N ALA A 345 15.86 12.20 12.76
CA ALA A 345 15.55 11.73 11.41
C ALA A 345 16.24 12.57 10.34
N ALA A 346 16.24 13.90 10.50
CA ALA A 346 16.92 14.85 9.61
C ALA A 346 18.45 14.67 9.60
N ALA A 347 19.04 14.24 10.73
CA ALA A 347 20.48 13.98 10.85
C ALA A 347 20.95 12.69 10.19
N VAL A 348 20.05 11.80 9.75
CA VAL A 348 20.40 10.60 8.99
C VAL A 348 20.83 10.96 7.55
N PHE A 349 20.33 12.07 7.03
CA PHE A 349 20.65 12.55 5.69
C PHE A 349 21.90 13.43 5.69
N PRO A 350 22.67 13.44 4.58
CA PRO A 350 23.79 14.37 4.41
C PRO A 350 23.38 15.84 4.61
N PRO A 351 24.27 16.72 5.10
CA PRO A 351 23.95 18.11 5.39
C PRO A 351 23.57 18.93 4.14
N GLU A 352 23.96 18.47 2.94
CA GLU A 352 23.63 19.08 1.65
C GLU A 352 22.16 18.89 1.24
N VAL A 353 21.44 17.95 1.86
CA VAL A 353 20.03 17.73 1.60
C VAL A 353 19.22 18.88 2.17
N ARG A 354 18.37 19.49 1.34
CA ARG A 354 17.41 20.50 1.82
C ARG A 354 16.31 19.79 2.59
N ARG A 355 16.14 20.17 3.86
CA ARG A 355 15.28 19.45 4.81
C ARG A 355 14.13 20.34 5.26
N LEU A 356 12.91 19.83 5.13
CA LEU A 356 11.67 20.45 5.56
C LEU A 356 10.98 19.49 6.53
N ALA A 357 10.65 19.97 7.72
CA ALA A 357 9.82 19.24 8.67
C ALA A 357 8.43 19.85 8.70
N LEU A 358 7.41 19.01 8.59
CA LEU A 358 6.01 19.40 8.58
C LEU A 358 5.36 18.78 9.81
N LEU A 359 5.05 19.63 10.78
CA LEU A 359 4.36 19.26 12.01
C LEU A 359 2.86 19.52 11.84
N VAL A 360 2.07 18.47 11.96
CA VAL A 360 0.60 18.59 11.91
C VAL A 360 0.05 18.76 13.32
N GLU A 361 -0.79 19.77 13.52
CA GLU A 361 -1.48 20.04 14.78
C GLU A 361 -2.84 20.69 14.47
N ARG A 362 -3.95 19.97 14.68
CA ARG A 362 -5.26 20.51 14.28
C ARG A 362 -5.61 21.79 15.03
N GLY A 363 -6.09 22.79 14.29
CA GLY A 363 -6.54 24.06 14.84
C GLY A 363 -5.41 25.03 15.24
N VAL A 364 -4.15 24.68 14.97
CA VAL A 364 -3.03 25.61 15.14
C VAL A 364 -3.04 26.67 14.02
N ARG A 365 -2.48 27.85 14.29
CA ARG A 365 -2.20 28.81 13.22
C ARG A 365 -1.00 28.32 12.40
N PRO A 366 -1.11 28.25 11.07
CA PRO A 366 0.00 27.84 10.23
C PRO A 366 1.17 28.81 10.38
N GLY A 367 2.39 28.29 10.33
CA GLY A 367 3.58 29.09 10.52
C GLY A 367 4.86 28.38 10.12
N VAL A 368 5.90 29.16 9.83
CA VAL A 368 7.24 28.67 9.52
C VAL A 368 8.19 29.11 10.63
N SER A 369 9.05 28.21 11.06
CA SER A 369 10.12 28.48 12.02
C SER A 369 11.39 27.74 11.59
N GLU A 370 12.54 28.19 12.06
CA GLU A 370 13.82 27.55 11.76
C GLU A 370 14.46 27.07 13.07
N VAL A 371 14.86 25.80 13.11
CA VAL A 371 15.47 25.17 14.29
C VAL A 371 16.67 24.36 13.85
N GLY A 372 17.88 24.81 14.19
CA GLY A 372 19.11 24.06 13.87
C GLY A 372 19.35 23.86 12.36
N GLY A 373 18.98 24.84 11.53
CA GLY A 373 19.08 24.75 10.06
C GLY A 373 18.01 23.88 9.40
N LEU A 374 17.01 23.44 10.17
CA LEU A 374 15.82 22.75 9.67
C LEU A 374 14.64 23.72 9.61
N SER A 375 14.03 23.86 8.44
CA SER A 375 12.78 24.60 8.26
C SER A 375 11.62 23.76 8.77
N VAL A 376 10.96 24.23 9.82
CA VAL A 376 9.82 23.58 10.48
C VAL A 376 8.54 24.34 10.13
N LEU A 377 7.67 23.71 9.34
CA LEU A 377 6.36 24.16 8.95
C LEU A 377 5.32 23.55 9.89
N ARG A 378 4.48 24.37 10.50
CA ARG A 378 3.31 23.90 11.29
C ARG A 378 2.06 24.03 10.44
N LEU A 379 1.30 22.94 10.34
CA LEU A 379 0.09 22.82 9.53
C LEU A 379 -1.11 22.56 10.44
N GLY A 380 -2.16 23.37 10.31
CA GLY A 380 -3.46 23.12 10.93
C GLY A 380 -4.34 22.24 10.06
N ASP A 381 -4.24 22.42 8.74
CA ASP A 381 -4.92 21.65 7.71
C ASP A 381 -3.98 21.40 6.51
N LYS A 382 -4.32 20.46 5.62
CA LYS A 382 -3.59 20.23 4.37
C LYS A 382 -3.61 21.46 3.46
N ASP A 383 -4.66 22.27 3.52
CA ASP A 383 -4.83 23.46 2.67
C ASP A 383 -3.85 24.60 3.02
N ASP A 384 -3.17 24.53 4.17
CA ASP A 384 -2.13 25.47 4.58
C ASP A 384 -0.81 25.27 3.80
N LEU A 385 -0.59 24.06 3.27
CA LEU A 385 0.66 23.64 2.64
C LEU A 385 1.15 24.54 1.49
N PRO A 386 0.31 24.94 0.51
CA PRO A 386 0.76 25.76 -0.61
C PRO A 386 1.30 27.12 -0.16
N ALA A 387 0.65 27.73 0.84
CA ALA A 387 1.04 29.04 1.35
C ALA A 387 2.39 28.96 2.10
N LEU A 388 2.60 27.92 2.90
CA LEU A 388 3.83 27.76 3.67
C LEU A 388 5.03 27.40 2.80
N LEU A 389 4.83 26.56 1.77
CA LEU A 389 5.93 26.20 0.87
C LEU A 389 6.49 27.41 0.12
N ARG A 390 5.66 28.39 -0.26
CA ARG A 390 6.12 29.64 -0.89
C ARG A 390 7.06 30.48 -0.03
N TRP A 391 6.97 30.36 1.29
CA TRP A 391 7.81 31.11 2.23
C TRP A 391 9.09 30.35 2.58
N SER A 392 9.07 29.02 2.44
CA SER A 392 10.21 28.15 2.76
C SER A 392 11.11 27.82 1.57
N VAL A 393 10.61 27.99 0.33
CA VAL A 393 11.32 27.77 -0.94
C VAL A 393 11.99 29.05 -1.39
#